data_AF-A0A066WQ19-F1
#
_entry.id   AF-A0A066WQ19-F1
#
_cell.length_a   1.000
_cell.length_b   1.000
_cell.length_c   1.000
_cell.angle_alpha   90.00
_cell.angle_beta   90.00
_cell.angle_gamma   90.00
#
_symmetry.space_group_name_H-M   'P 1'
#
loop_
_entity.id
_entity.type
_entity.pdbx_description
1 polymer ?
#
loop_
_entity_poly.entity_id
_entity_poly.type
_entity_poly.pdbx_seq_one_letter_code
_entity_poly.pdbx_strand_id
1 'polypeptide(L)'
;MALRTSVVRMAAFRSSPRVGAPHIKPAFQPHVGRFAPENVFKASGALAFWGVAGAGGVALFLSGVPKFKHDVLLKIPFVNQYFQDNTPDSDKPF
;
A
#
# COMPACT_ATOMS: atom_id res chain seq x y z
N MET A 1 -50.35 -4.23 -15.98
CA MET A 1 -49.37 -4.01 -17.07
C MET A 1 -48.89 -2.56 -16.96
N ALA A 2 -47.73 -2.34 -16.34
CA ALA A 2 -47.22 -0.99 -16.06
C ALA A 2 -45.97 -0.72 -16.91
N LEU A 3 -46.05 0.25 -17.81
CA LEU A 3 -44.91 0.71 -18.61
C LEU A 3 -43.92 1.44 -17.71
N ARG A 4 -42.71 0.90 -17.59
CA ARG A 4 -41.56 1.61 -17.02
C ARG A 4 -40.93 2.45 -18.12
N THR A 5 -41.19 3.75 -18.11
CA THR A 5 -40.46 4.72 -18.92
C THR A 5 -39.06 4.91 -18.34
N SER A 6 -38.08 4.26 -18.97
CA SER A 6 -36.66 4.50 -18.75
C SER A 6 -36.29 5.87 -19.31
N VAL A 7 -36.19 6.87 -18.43
CA VAL A 7 -35.57 8.16 -18.77
C VAL A 7 -34.08 7.89 -18.97
N VAL A 8 -33.67 7.83 -20.23
CA VAL A 8 -32.25 7.85 -20.61
C VAL A 8 -31.69 9.18 -20.14
N ARG A 9 -30.99 9.18 -19.00
CA ARG A 9 -30.13 10.30 -18.62
C ARG A 9 -28.98 10.32 -19.61
N MET A 10 -29.17 11.05 -20.70
CA MET A 10 -28.12 11.44 -21.60
C MET A 10 -27.12 12.22 -20.74
N ALA A 11 -26.05 11.54 -20.31
CA ALA A 11 -24.93 12.18 -19.65
C ALA A 11 -24.39 13.18 -20.66
N ALA A 12 -24.77 14.44 -20.50
CA ALA A 12 -24.26 15.53 -21.30
C ALA A 12 -22.74 15.37 -21.31
N PHE A 13 -22.19 15.20 -22.50
CA PHE A 13 -20.78 15.39 -22.77
C PHE A 13 -20.49 16.84 -22.39
N ARG A 14 -20.25 17.09 -21.09
CA ARG A 14 -19.94 18.41 -20.58
C ARG A 14 -18.54 18.70 -21.11
N SER A 15 -18.48 19.49 -22.18
CA SER A 15 -17.28 20.21 -22.53
C SER A 15 -16.82 20.93 -21.25
N SER A 16 -15.71 20.49 -20.66
CA SER A 16 -15.09 21.21 -19.54
C SER A 16 -14.90 22.67 -19.97
N PRO A 17 -15.45 23.66 -19.24
CA PRO A 17 -15.35 25.04 -19.68
C PRO A 17 -13.90 25.51 -19.50
N ARG A 18 -13.10 25.45 -20.57
CA ARG A 18 -11.80 26.15 -20.63
C ARG A 18 -11.93 27.59 -21.11
N VAL A 19 -13.17 28.09 -21.26
CA VAL A 19 -13.49 29.42 -21.82
C VAL A 19 -13.66 30.49 -20.73
N GLY A 20 -13.66 30.11 -19.43
CA GLY A 20 -13.82 31.05 -18.32
C GLY A 20 -12.90 30.82 -17.12
N ALA A 21 -11.92 29.91 -17.23
CA ALA A 21 -10.91 29.78 -16.19
C ALA A 21 -10.01 31.03 -16.21
N PRO A 22 -9.72 31.67 -15.06
CA PRO A 22 -8.73 32.74 -15.02
C PRO A 22 -7.43 32.26 -15.67
N HIS A 23 -6.74 33.14 -16.38
CA HIS A 23 -5.44 32.85 -16.97
C HIS A 23 -4.42 32.63 -15.85
N ILE A 24 -4.45 31.46 -15.23
CA ILE A 24 -3.49 31.05 -14.21
C ILE A 24 -2.22 30.74 -14.99
N LYS A 25 -1.19 31.59 -14.79
CA LYS A 25 0.14 31.33 -15.34
C LYS A 25 0.57 29.95 -14.86
N PRO A 26 0.91 29.00 -15.76
CA PRO A 26 1.38 27.70 -15.33
C PRO A 26 2.63 27.89 -14.49
N ALA A 27 2.52 27.62 -13.19
CA ALA A 27 3.68 27.56 -12.32
C ALA A 27 4.51 26.35 -12.72
N PHE A 28 5.83 26.48 -12.63
CA PHE A 28 6.74 25.35 -12.86
C PHE A 28 6.40 24.21 -11.89
N GLN A 29 6.04 23.05 -12.42
CA GLN A 29 5.76 21.83 -11.65
C GLN A 29 6.97 20.90 -11.79
N PRO A 30 7.83 20.79 -10.76
CA PRO A 30 8.98 19.89 -10.83
C PRO A 30 8.50 18.44 -10.84
N HIS A 31 8.84 17.70 -11.88
CA HIS A 31 8.59 16.25 -11.96
C HIS A 31 9.78 15.56 -12.63
N VAL A 32 10.01 14.30 -12.28
CA VAL A 32 11.01 13.45 -12.93
C VAL A 32 10.29 12.44 -13.80
N GLY A 33 10.35 12.63 -15.13
CA GLY A 33 9.56 11.82 -16.06
C GLY A 33 8.06 11.91 -15.74
N ARG A 34 7.43 10.78 -15.39
CA ARG A 34 6.00 10.69 -15.01
C ARG A 34 5.71 10.84 -13.51
N PHE A 35 6.75 11.00 -12.69
CA PHE A 35 6.60 11.08 -11.24
C PHE A 35 6.68 12.54 -10.79
N ALA A 36 5.53 13.08 -10.39
CA ALA A 36 5.41 14.35 -9.72
C ALA A 36 5.35 14.13 -8.19
N PRO A 37 6.00 14.96 -7.36
CA PRO A 37 5.99 14.81 -5.91
C PRO A 37 4.57 14.68 -5.34
N GLU A 38 3.62 15.47 -5.85
CA GLU A 38 2.24 15.47 -5.37
C GLU A 38 1.57 14.11 -5.59
N ASN A 39 1.88 13.44 -6.71
CA ASN A 39 1.33 12.12 -7.02
C ASN A 39 1.95 11.03 -6.14
N VAL A 40 3.24 11.13 -5.83
CA VAL A 40 3.93 10.20 -4.92
C VAL A 40 3.37 10.32 -3.50
N PHE A 41 3.20 11.54 -3.00
CA PHE A 41 2.61 11.76 -1.68
C PHE A 41 1.15 11.31 -1.61
N LYS A 42 0.36 11.52 -2.68
CA LYS A 42 -1.01 10.97 -2.76
C LYS A 42 -1.03 9.43 -2.73
N ALA A 43 -0.06 8.78 -3.36
CA ALA A 43 0.04 7.32 -3.38
C ALA A 43 0.68 6.73 -2.12
N SER A 44 1.32 7.54 -1.27
CA SER A 44 2.11 7.09 -0.12
C SER A 44 1.35 6.17 0.83
N GLY A 45 0.10 6.48 1.16
CA GLY A 45 -0.72 5.64 2.05
C GLY A 45 -1.00 4.25 1.45
N ALA A 46 -1.31 4.18 0.16
CA ALA A 46 -1.50 2.91 -0.53
C ALA A 46 -0.20 2.10 -0.60
N LEU A 47 0.92 2.76 -0.91
CA LEU A 47 2.24 2.12 -0.92
C LEU A 47 2.66 1.63 0.47
N ALA A 48 2.34 2.37 1.54
CA ALA A 48 2.58 1.95 2.91
C ALA A 48 1.77 0.69 3.24
N PHE A 49 0.48 0.65 2.89
CA PHE A 49 -0.36 -0.53 3.07
C PHE A 49 0.19 -1.76 2.33
N TRP A 50 0.56 -1.60 1.06
CA TRP A 50 1.19 -2.66 0.28
C TRP A 50 2.57 -3.06 0.84
N GLY A 51 3.32 -2.12 1.41
CA GLY A 51 4.58 -2.39 2.10
C GLY A 51 4.37 -3.28 3.33
N VAL A 52 3.34 -3.00 4.14
CA VAL A 52 2.97 -3.84 5.29
C VAL A 52 2.53 -5.23 4.84
N ALA A 53 1.69 -5.32 3.81
CA ALA A 53 1.26 -6.60 3.26
C ALA A 53 2.44 -7.42 2.72
N GLY A 54 3.36 -6.77 2.00
CA GLY A 54 4.59 -7.37 1.50
C GLY A 54 5.51 -7.85 2.63
N ALA A 55 5.70 -7.03 3.67
CA ALA A 55 6.47 -7.40 4.85
C ALA A 55 5.87 -8.62 5.59
N GLY A 56 4.54 -8.69 5.69
CA GLY A 56 3.84 -9.87 6.21
C GLY A 56 4.09 -11.12 5.37
N GLY A 57 4.06 -10.99 4.04
CA GLY A 57 4.41 -12.07 3.12
C GLY A 57 5.85 -12.55 3.30
N VAL A 58 6.82 -11.63 3.36
CA VAL A 58 8.23 -11.94 3.64
C VAL A 58 8.36 -12.65 4.99
N ALA A 59 7.69 -12.14 6.02
CA ALA A 59 7.73 -12.74 7.35
C ALA A 59 7.19 -14.18 7.36
N LEU A 60 6.13 -14.44 6.60
CA LEU A 60 5.55 -15.77 6.46
C LEU A 60 6.52 -16.73 5.76
N PHE A 61 7.04 -16.35 4.59
CA PHE A 61 7.89 -17.24 3.78
C PHE A 61 9.31 -17.42 4.35
N LEU A 62 9.85 -16.42 5.06
CA LEU A 62 11.18 -16.49 5.68
C LEU A 62 11.14 -16.93 7.15
N SER A 63 9.96 -17.28 7.69
CA SER A 63 9.82 -17.71 9.09
C SER A 63 10.71 -18.90 9.48
N GLY A 64 11.02 -19.79 8.54
CA GLY A 64 11.90 -20.94 8.75
C GLY A 64 13.40 -20.63 8.69
N VAL A 65 13.80 -19.43 8.25
CA VAL A 65 15.22 -19.05 8.11
C VAL A 65 15.75 -18.59 9.48
N PRO A 66 16.73 -19.29 10.09
CA PRO A 66 17.18 -18.98 11.46
C PRO A 66 17.64 -17.52 11.62
N LYS A 67 18.38 -16.99 10.63
CA LYS A 67 18.87 -15.60 10.65
C LYS A 67 17.74 -14.58 10.66
N PHE A 68 16.71 -14.77 9.82
CA PHE A 68 15.55 -13.89 9.78
C PHE A 68 14.73 -13.95 11.07
N LYS A 69 14.61 -15.15 11.66
CA LYS A 69 13.97 -15.35 12.95
C LYS A 69 14.63 -14.56 14.06
N HIS A 70 15.96 -14.66 14.19
CA HIS A 70 16.71 -13.95 15.22
C HIS A 70 16.77 -12.43 15.00
N ASP A 71 16.92 -12.00 13.75
CA ASP A 71 17.14 -10.58 13.45
C ASP A 71 15.85 -9.76 13.34
N VAL A 72 14.73 -10.39 12.96
CA VAL A 72 13.46 -9.70 12.71
C VAL A 72 12.37 -10.22 13.64
N LEU A 73 11.99 -11.49 13.54
CA LEU A 73 10.79 -12.02 14.20
C LEU A 73 10.86 -11.97 15.73
N LEU A 74 12.03 -12.25 16.33
CA LEU A 74 12.23 -12.17 17.78
C LEU A 74 12.28 -10.73 18.32
N LYS A 75 12.50 -9.72 17.48
CA LYS A 75 12.51 -8.32 17.90
C LYS A 75 11.13 -7.67 17.88
N ILE A 76 10.14 -8.33 17.27
CA ILE A 76 8.77 -7.84 17.23
C ILE A 76 8.13 -8.08 18.61
N PRO A 77 7.71 -7.03 19.34
CA PRO A 77 7.05 -7.21 20.63
C PRO A 77 5.75 -8.01 20.45
N PHE A 78 5.39 -8.81 21.45
CA PHE A 78 4.23 -9.73 21.46
C PHE A 78 4.35 -10.95 20.54
N VAL A 79 5.03 -10.86 19.40
CA VAL A 79 5.20 -11.99 18.46
C VAL A 79 6.40 -12.87 18.80
N ASN A 80 7.39 -12.33 19.53
CA ASN A 80 8.61 -13.03 19.90
C ASN A 80 8.39 -14.37 20.63
N GLN A 81 7.36 -14.46 21.48
CA GLN A 81 7.08 -15.62 22.32
C GLN A 81 6.75 -16.86 21.48
N TYR A 82 6.14 -16.67 20.30
CA TYR A 82 5.82 -17.76 19.37
C TYR A 82 7.05 -18.35 18.70
N PHE A 83 8.06 -17.51 18.45
CA PHE A 83 9.27 -17.90 17.74
C PHE A 83 10.41 -18.28 18.69
N GLN A 84 10.29 -18.03 19.98
CA GLN A 84 11.34 -18.36 20.94
C GLN A 84 11.45 -19.88 21.12
N ASP A 85 12.68 -20.40 21.01
CA ASP A 85 12.96 -21.79 21.36
C ASP A 85 13.17 -21.88 22.88
N ASN A 86 12.26 -22.57 23.56
CA ASN A 86 12.33 -22.82 25.01
C ASN A 86 12.73 -24.26 25.34
N THR A 87 13.19 -25.02 24.33
CA THR A 87 13.65 -26.40 24.54
C THR A 87 14.87 -26.38 25.47
N PRO A 88 14.85 -27.13 26.58
CA PRO A 88 15.97 -27.16 27.52
C PRO A 88 17.21 -27.73 26.84
N ASP A 89 18.38 -27.23 27.22
CA ASP A 89 19.64 -27.63 26.58
C ASP A 89 19.97 -29.12 26.79
N SER A 90 19.39 -29.75 27.81
CA SER A 90 19.51 -31.19 28.06
C SER A 90 18.81 -32.07 27.01
N ASP A 91 17.81 -31.55 26.30
CA ASP A 91 17.05 -32.28 25.27
C ASP A 91 17.58 -32.02 23.85
N LYS A 92 18.57 -31.14 23.71
CA LYS A 92 19.20 -30.83 22.42
C LYS A 92 20.36 -31.81 22.20
N PRO A 93 20.35 -32.59 21.12
CA PRO A 93 21.42 -33.55 20.83
C PRO A 93 22.74 -32.87 20.38
N PHE A 94 22.74 -31.55 20.23
CA PHE A 94 23.87 -30.69 19.83
C PHE A 94 23.66 -29.25 20.33
#